data_AF-A0A3C0IXD0-F1
#
_entry.id   AF-A0A3C0IXD0-F1
#
_cell.length_a   1.000
_cell.length_b   1.000
_cell.length_c   1.000
_cell.angle_alpha   90.00
_cell.angle_beta   90.00
_cell.angle_gamma   90.00
#
_symmetry.space_group_name_H-M   'P 1'
#
loop_
_entity.id
_entity.type
_entity.pdbx_description
1 polymer ?
#
loop_
_entity_poly.entity_id
_entity_poly.type
_entity_poly.pdbx_seq_one_letter_code
_entity_poly.pdbx_strand_id
1 'polypeptide(L)'
;MKQARTSSLITAGVAAVIAAVAYANAGIFTTLWVSERLRGLALRRAVGATPGTIAIYVMSDLTIIALSSLVAGYVAVWAIWALWFRTNGVPMVTWIGLVGTSLVMLLGTVILGAVQCRLANKTEPALLLRRTV
;
A
#
# COMPACT_ATOMS: atom_id res chain seq x y z
N MET A 1 -11.10 11.54 33.40
CA MET A 1 -11.26 11.99 31.99
C MET A 1 -9.94 12.39 31.31
N LYS A 2 -9.07 13.23 31.92
CA LYS A 2 -7.76 13.61 31.31
C LYS A 2 -6.85 12.41 30.97
N GLN A 3 -6.68 11.45 31.88
CA GLN A 3 -5.84 10.26 31.65
C GLN A 3 -6.33 9.37 30.49
N ALA A 4 -7.66 9.23 30.31
CA ALA A 4 -8.25 8.48 29.20
C ALA A 4 -7.97 9.16 27.84
N ARG A 5 -7.99 10.50 27.80
CA ARG A 5 -7.69 11.27 26.59
C ARG A 5 -6.20 11.22 26.23
N THR A 6 -5.31 11.23 27.22
CA THR A 6 -3.86 11.14 26.99
C THR A 6 -3.48 9.74 26.49
N SER A 7 -4.04 8.67 27.07
CA SER A 7 -3.78 7.30 26.61
C SER A 7 -4.34 7.01 25.22
N SER A 8 -5.52 7.55 24.88
CA SER A 8 -6.06 7.44 23.51
C SER A 8 -5.23 8.19 22.47
N LEU A 9 -4.66 9.35 22.84
CA LEU A 9 -3.78 10.12 21.95
C LEU A 9 -2.45 9.39 21.70
N ILE A 10 -1.86 8.80 22.73
CA ILE A 10 -0.61 8.05 22.61
C ILE A 10 -0.82 6.82 21.71
N THR A 11 -1.88 6.05 21.93
CA THR A 11 -2.17 4.86 21.11
C THR A 11 -2.48 5.21 19.66
N ALA A 12 -3.21 6.30 19.41
CA ALA A 12 -3.42 6.81 18.05
C ALA A 12 -2.11 7.26 17.39
N GLY A 13 -1.22 7.93 18.14
CA GLY A 13 0.10 8.33 17.66
C GLY A 13 0.96 7.13 17.27
N VAL A 14 1.02 6.09 18.12
CA VAL A 14 1.74 4.85 17.82
C VAL A 14 1.18 4.17 16.58
N ALA A 15 -0.15 4.06 16.46
CA ALA A 15 -0.80 3.49 15.28
C ALA A 15 -0.47 4.28 14.00
N ALA A 16 -0.44 5.61 14.07
CA ALA A 16 -0.08 6.46 12.94
C ALA A 16 1.37 6.26 12.49
N VAL A 17 2.31 6.11 13.44
CA VAL A 17 3.72 5.82 13.14
C VAL A 17 3.87 4.45 12.47
N ILE A 18 3.21 3.41 13.00
CA ILE A 18 3.22 2.07 12.41
C ILE A 18 2.66 2.11 10.98
N ALA A 19 1.55 2.81 10.78
CA ALA A 19 0.95 2.97 9.45
C ALA A 19 1.92 3.68 8.49
N ALA A 20 2.58 4.76 8.92
CA ALA A 20 3.55 5.49 8.11
C ALA A 20 4.75 4.59 7.70
N VAL A 21 5.28 3.79 8.62
CA VAL A 21 6.35 2.83 8.33
C VAL A 21 5.87 1.75 7.34
N ALA A 22 4.67 1.22 7.53
CA ALA A 22 4.08 0.24 6.61
C ALA A 22 3.95 0.81 5.19
N TYR A 23 3.51 2.07 5.06
CA TYR A 23 3.44 2.75 3.76
C TYR A 23 4.80 3.00 3.12
N ALA A 24 5.79 3.41 3.91
CA ALA A 24 7.14 3.60 3.41
C ALA A 24 7.70 2.28 2.85
N ASN A 25 7.52 1.17 3.57
CA ASN A 25 7.91 -0.15 3.13
C ASN A 25 7.16 -0.61 1.87
N ALA A 26 5.84 -0.34 1.78
CA ALA A 26 5.07 -0.62 0.58
C ALA A 26 5.59 0.19 -0.63
N GLY A 27 5.99 1.45 -0.43
CA GLY A 27 6.62 2.28 -1.47
C GLY A 27 7.95 1.70 -1.96
N ILE A 28 8.81 1.25 -1.05
CA ILE A 28 10.09 0.61 -1.39
C ILE A 28 9.85 -0.69 -2.17
N PHE A 29 8.98 -1.55 -1.66
CA PHE A 29 8.66 -2.83 -2.28
C PHE A 29 8.09 -2.65 -3.69
N THR A 30 7.16 -1.73 -3.87
CA THR A 30 6.58 -1.42 -5.19
C THR A 30 7.63 -0.87 -6.16
N THR A 31 8.57 -0.05 -5.69
CA THR A 31 9.69 0.45 -6.52
C THR A 31 10.60 -0.69 -6.98
N LEU A 32 10.96 -1.61 -6.07
CA LEU A 32 11.77 -2.78 -6.39
C LEU A 32 11.07 -3.71 -7.38
N TRP A 33 9.78 -3.98 -7.14
CA TRP A 33 8.95 -4.79 -8.01
C TRP A 33 8.81 -4.20 -9.42
N VAL A 34 8.61 -2.88 -9.53
CA VAL A 34 8.60 -2.19 -10.83
C VAL A 34 9.97 -2.34 -11.48
N SER A 35 11.06 -2.18 -10.71
CA SER A 35 12.43 -2.24 -11.22
C SER A 35 12.79 -3.58 -11.84
N GLU A 36 12.43 -4.70 -11.21
CA GLU A 36 12.62 -6.04 -11.78
C GLU A 36 11.83 -6.24 -13.07
N ARG A 37 10.64 -5.65 -13.16
CA ARG A 37 9.77 -5.75 -14.33
C ARG A 37 10.04 -4.69 -15.40
N LEU A 38 10.97 -3.74 -15.15
CA LEU A 38 11.32 -2.68 -16.11
C LEU A 38 11.74 -3.25 -17.46
N ARG A 39 12.44 -4.39 -17.50
CA ARG A 39 12.86 -5.03 -18.76
C ARG A 39 11.66 -5.42 -19.64
N GLY A 40 10.63 -6.02 -19.03
CA GLY A 40 9.39 -6.36 -19.73
C GLY A 40 8.60 -5.13 -20.16
N LEU A 41 8.57 -4.08 -19.34
CA LEU A 41 7.92 -2.81 -19.66
C LEU A 41 8.64 -2.04 -20.78
N ALA A 42 9.98 -2.05 -20.79
CA ALA A 42 10.80 -1.45 -21.83
C ALA A 42 10.64 -2.16 -23.18
N LEU A 43 10.60 -3.49 -23.18
CA LEU A 43 10.27 -4.29 -24.38
C LEU A 43 8.87 -3.95 -24.93
N ARG A 44 7.86 -3.86 -24.06
CA ARG A 44 6.50 -3.47 -24.48
C ARG A 44 6.46 -2.05 -25.05
N ARG A 45 7.18 -1.09 -24.46
CA ARG A 45 7.32 0.26 -25.04
C ARG A 45 8.03 0.25 -26.38
N ALA A 46 9.08 -0.55 -26.55
CA ALA A 46 9.82 -0.66 -27.81
C ALA A 46 8.94 -1.20 -28.96
N VAL A 47 7.94 -2.01 -28.64
CA VAL A 47 6.95 -2.55 -29.59
C VAL A 47 5.77 -1.57 -29.82
N GLY A 48 5.77 -0.39 -29.16
CA GLY A 48 4.78 0.67 -29.37
C GLY A 48 3.70 0.78 -28.28
N ALA A 49 3.86 0.13 -27.13
CA ALA A 49 2.90 0.29 -26.03
C ALA A 49 2.90 1.72 -25.50
N THR A 50 1.70 2.31 -25.38
CA THR A 50 1.53 3.66 -24.87
C THR A 50 1.80 3.73 -23.35
N PRO A 51 2.28 4.87 -22.83
CA PRO A 51 2.51 5.06 -21.40
C PRO A 51 1.26 4.85 -20.54
N GLY A 52 0.06 5.07 -21.10
CA GLY A 52 -1.21 4.82 -20.41
C GLY A 52 -1.46 3.35 -20.11
N THR A 53 -1.12 2.44 -21.03
CA THR A 53 -1.28 0.99 -20.83
C THR A 53 -0.41 0.47 -19.67
N ILE A 54 0.79 1.04 -19.50
CA ILE A 54 1.70 0.70 -18.40
C ILE A 54 1.13 1.19 -17.07
N ALA A 55 0.60 2.41 -17.03
CA ALA A 55 -0.02 2.95 -15.83
C ALA A 55 -1.23 2.13 -15.37
N ILE A 56 -2.09 1.72 -16.31
CA ILE A 56 -3.25 0.86 -16.01
C ILE A 56 -2.80 -0.49 -15.45
N TYR A 57 -1.77 -1.10 -16.05
CA TYR A 57 -1.22 -2.37 -15.59
C TYR A 57 -0.64 -2.30 -14.17
N VAL A 58 0.13 -1.26 -13.86
CA VAL A 58 0.69 -1.05 -12.52
C VAL A 58 -0.43 -0.78 -11.50
N MET A 59 -1.43 0.02 -11.88
CA MET A 59 -2.58 0.29 -11.01
C MET A 59 -3.44 -0.95 -10.77
N SER A 60 -3.66 -1.80 -11.78
CA SER A 60 -4.43 -3.04 -11.59
C SER A 60 -3.72 -4.00 -10.63
N ASP A 61 -2.42 -4.19 -10.79
CA ASP A 61 -1.64 -5.06 -9.88
C ASP A 61 -1.67 -4.50 -8.45
N LEU A 62 -1.48 -3.18 -8.28
CA LEU A 62 -1.59 -2.52 -6.98
C LEU A 62 -2.99 -2.67 -6.36
N THR A 63 -4.05 -2.59 -7.17
CA THR A 63 -5.43 -2.74 -6.69
C THR A 63 -5.70 -4.15 -6.21
N ILE A 64 -5.22 -5.17 -6.94
CA ILE A 64 -5.35 -6.58 -6.54
C ILE A 64 -4.62 -6.81 -5.22
N ILE A 65 -3.38 -6.35 -5.11
CA ILE A 65 -2.58 -6.47 -3.88
C ILE A 65 -3.26 -5.74 -2.72
N ALA A 66 -3.82 -4.55 -2.96
CA ALA A 66 -4.54 -3.78 -1.94
C ALA A 66 -5.78 -4.54 -1.45
N LEU A 67 -6.59 -5.05 -2.36
CA LEU A 67 -7.80 -5.81 -2.02
C LEU A 67 -7.46 -7.10 -1.26
N SER A 68 -6.47 -7.87 -1.71
CA SER A 68 -6.05 -9.09 -1.01
C SER A 68 -5.50 -8.79 0.38
N SER A 69 -4.74 -7.71 0.52
CA SER A 69 -4.17 -7.28 1.80
C SER A 69 -5.25 -6.79 2.76
N LEU A 70 -6.30 -6.13 2.25
CA LEU A 70 -7.42 -5.66 3.05
C LEU A 70 -8.21 -6.83 3.64
N VAL A 71 -8.50 -7.84 2.81
CA VAL A 71 -9.15 -9.07 3.27
C VAL A 71 -8.28 -9.78 4.31
N ALA A 72 -6.98 -9.95 4.03
CA ALA A 72 -6.05 -10.57 4.98
C ALA A 72 -5.97 -9.79 6.30
N GLY A 73 -5.93 -8.46 6.24
CA GLY A 73 -5.91 -7.58 7.41
C GLY A 73 -7.17 -7.71 8.26
N TYR A 74 -8.35 -7.78 7.65
CA TYR A 74 -9.61 -8.00 8.36
C TYR A 74 -9.64 -9.35 9.07
N VAL A 75 -9.20 -10.41 8.38
CA VAL A 75 -9.10 -11.75 8.96
C VAL A 75 -8.14 -11.73 10.16
N ALA A 76 -6.99 -11.07 10.04
CA ALA A 76 -6.01 -10.94 11.12
C ALA A 76 -6.58 -10.18 12.33
N VAL A 77 -7.27 -9.04 12.11
CA VAL A 77 -7.92 -8.28 13.19
C VAL A 77 -8.94 -9.16 13.92
N TRP A 78 -9.76 -9.91 13.18
CA TRP A 78 -10.75 -10.79 13.77
C TRP A 78 -10.10 -11.95 14.55
N ALA A 79 -9.06 -12.57 14.00
CA ALA A 79 -8.32 -13.64 14.66
C ALA A 79 -7.64 -13.15 15.96
N ILE A 80 -6.97 -12.01 15.93
CA ILE A 80 -6.34 -11.40 17.11
C ILE A 80 -7.40 -11.08 18.16
N TRP A 81 -8.55 -10.55 17.74
CA TRP A 81 -9.63 -10.26 18.67
C TRP A 81 -10.19 -11.53 19.32
N ALA A 82 -10.51 -12.54 18.52
CA ALA A 82 -11.10 -13.79 18.99
C ALA A 82 -10.16 -14.57 19.93
N LEU A 83 -8.86 -14.57 19.64
CA LEU A 83 -7.86 -15.34 20.40
C LEU A 83 -7.37 -14.62 21.66
N TRP A 84 -7.21 -13.30 21.60
CA TRP A 84 -6.50 -12.57 22.65
C TRP A 84 -7.32 -11.45 23.30
N PHE A 85 -7.98 -10.60 22.53
CA PHE A 85 -8.70 -9.47 23.12
C PHE A 85 -10.02 -9.87 23.79
N ARG A 86 -10.69 -10.90 23.28
CA ARG A 86 -11.92 -11.44 23.88
C ARG A 86 -11.68 -11.96 25.30
N THR A 87 -10.56 -12.66 25.54
CA THR A 87 -10.22 -13.20 26.86
C THR A 87 -9.80 -12.12 27.86
N ASN A 88 -9.33 -10.97 27.36
CA ASN A 88 -8.97 -9.79 28.16
C ASN A 88 -10.11 -8.76 28.31
N GLY A 89 -11.34 -9.09 27.88
CA GLY A 89 -12.51 -8.21 28.01
C GLY A 89 -12.45 -6.94 27.15
N VAL A 90 -11.59 -6.89 26.14
CA VAL A 90 -11.47 -5.72 25.27
C VAL A 90 -12.55 -5.75 24.19
N PRO A 91 -13.35 -4.67 24.03
CA PRO A 91 -14.42 -4.62 23.05
C PRO A 91 -13.88 -4.68 21.61
N MET A 92 -14.70 -5.23 20.70
CA MET A 92 -14.40 -5.32 19.27
C MET A 92 -14.20 -3.92 18.67
N VAL A 93 -13.31 -3.82 17.68
CA VAL A 93 -13.16 -2.61 16.86
C VAL A 93 -14.50 -2.24 16.21
N THR A 94 -14.83 -0.96 16.23
CA THR A 94 -16.08 -0.46 15.63
C THR A 94 -16.03 -0.53 14.10
N TRP A 95 -17.19 -0.74 13.47
CA TRP A 95 -17.29 -0.71 12.00
C TRP A 95 -16.82 0.60 11.38
N ILE A 96 -17.09 1.72 12.03
CA ILE A 96 -16.62 3.03 11.58
C ILE A 96 -15.07 3.06 11.54
N GLY A 97 -14.41 2.48 12.55
CA GLY A 97 -12.95 2.37 12.58
C GLY A 97 -12.41 1.52 11.43
N LEU A 98 -13.03 0.38 11.14
CA LEU A 98 -12.59 -0.52 10.06
C LEU A 98 -12.83 0.06 8.67
N VAL A 99 -13.96 0.72 8.44
CA VAL A 99 -14.21 1.46 7.20
C VAL A 99 -13.22 2.61 7.06
N GLY A 100 -12.95 3.35 8.14
CA GLY A 100 -11.97 4.43 8.16
C GLY A 100 -10.56 3.97 7.78
N THR A 101 -10.07 2.88 8.38
CA THR A 101 -8.73 2.33 8.05
C THR A 101 -8.67 1.82 6.61
N SER A 102 -9.75 1.24 6.10
CA SER A 102 -9.86 0.77 4.72
C SER A 102 -9.76 1.92 3.72
N LEU A 103 -10.46 3.02 3.98
CA LEU A 103 -10.40 4.22 3.14
C LEU A 103 -9.00 4.83 3.16
N VAL A 104 -8.37 4.93 4.33
CA VAL A 104 -6.99 5.40 4.45
C VAL A 104 -6.06 4.50 3.63
N MET A 105 -6.20 3.18 3.76
CA MET A 105 -5.43 2.19 3.00
C MET A 105 -5.55 2.40 1.49
N LEU A 106 -6.79 2.45 0.99
CA LEU A 106 -7.06 2.62 -0.43
C LEU A 106 -6.52 3.95 -0.96
N LEU A 107 -6.74 5.06 -0.23
CA LEU A 107 -6.18 6.36 -0.61
C LEU A 107 -4.65 6.34 -0.66
N GLY A 108 -4.01 5.71 0.32
CA GLY A 108 -2.55 5.55 0.33
C GLY A 108 -2.04 4.74 -0.86
N THR A 109 -2.73 3.66 -1.24
CA THR A 109 -2.37 2.87 -2.43
C THR A 109 -2.53 3.65 -3.73
N VAL A 110 -3.58 4.46 -3.86
CA VAL A 110 -3.79 5.34 -5.03
C VAL A 110 -2.68 6.38 -5.12
N ILE A 111 -2.31 7.01 -4.01
CA ILE A 111 -1.22 7.99 -3.95
C ILE A 111 0.11 7.34 -4.36
N LEU A 112 0.44 6.18 -3.77
CA LEU A 112 1.66 5.44 -4.12
C LEU A 112 1.68 5.06 -5.60
N GLY A 113 0.57 4.51 -6.11
CA GLY A 113 0.46 4.17 -7.53
C GLY A 113 0.64 5.38 -8.45
N ALA A 114 0.05 6.53 -8.09
CA ALA A 114 0.17 7.76 -8.86
C ALA A 114 1.62 8.28 -8.87
N VAL A 115 2.31 8.22 -7.73
CA VAL A 115 3.73 8.57 -7.64
C VAL A 115 4.57 7.66 -8.54
N GLN A 116 4.36 6.35 -8.49
CA GLN A 116 5.12 5.40 -9.31
C GLN A 116 4.85 5.56 -10.81
N CYS A 117 3.59 5.78 -11.21
CA CYS A 117 3.25 6.07 -12.60
C CYS A 117 3.95 7.34 -13.10
N ARG A 118 4.04 8.38 -12.26
CA ARG A 118 4.78 9.61 -12.59
C ARG A 118 6.28 9.36 -12.71
N LEU A 119 6.88 8.58 -11.80
CA LEU A 119 8.30 8.24 -11.85
C LEU A 119 8.64 7.42 -13.12
N ALA A 120 7.81 6.43 -13.45
CA ALA A 120 7.98 5.58 -14.65
C ALA A 120 7.77 6.34 -15.97
N ASN A 121 6.96 7.41 -15.98
CA ASN A 121 6.78 8.26 -17.15
C ASN A 121 7.94 9.25 -17.35
N LYS A 122 8.64 9.65 -16.28
CA LYS A 122 9.81 10.55 -16.39
C LYS A 122 11.09 9.84 -16.84
N THR A 123 11.16 8.52 -16.72
CA THR A 123 12.35 7.76 -17.12
C THR A 123 12.27 7.42 -18.61
N GLU A 124 13.24 7.91 -19.39
CA GLU A 124 13.34 7.56 -20.81
C GLU A 124 13.65 6.06 -20.98
N PRO A 125 12.92 5.34 -21.84
CA PRO A 125 13.10 3.90 -22.03
C PRO A 125 14.50 3.54 -22.57
N ALA A 126 15.14 4.45 -23.32
CA ALA A 126 16.49 4.25 -23.84
C ALA A 126 17.56 4.21 -22.74
N LEU A 127 17.42 5.02 -21.68
CA LEU A 127 18.33 5.02 -20.53
C LEU A 127 18.18 3.77 -19.66
N LEU A 128 16.98 3.20 -19.61
CA LEU A 128 16.70 1.97 -18.86
C LEU A 128 17.31 0.72 -19.53
N LEU A 129 17.37 0.66 -20.86
CA LEU A 129 18.00 -0.42 -21.62
C LEU A 129 19.54 -0.32 -21.63
N ARG A 130 20.09 0.89 -21.53
CA ARG A 130 21.54 1.13 -21.57
C ARG A 130 22.25 0.79 -20.25
N ARG A 131 21.52 0.78 -19.13
CA ARG A 131 22.09 0.52 -17.79
C ARG A 131 22.44 -0.96 -17.52
N THR A 132 22.18 -1.84 -18.48
CA THR A 132 22.41 -3.30 -18.39
C THR A 132 23.46 -3.84 -19.37
N VAL A 133 24.28 -2.97 -19.97
CA VAL A 133 25.51 -3.39 -20.68
C VAL A 133 26.70 -3.20 -19.77
#